data_AF-A0A656GHD0-F1
#
_entry.id   AF-A0A656GHD0-F1
#
_cell.length_a   1.000
_cell.length_b   1.000
_cell.length_c   1.000
_cell.angle_alpha   90.00
_cell.angle_beta   90.00
_cell.angle_gamma   90.00
#
_symmetry.space_group_name_H-M   'P 1'
#
loop_
_entity.id
_entity.type
_entity.pdbx_description
1 polymer ?
#
loop_
_entity_poly.entity_id
_entity_poly.type
_entity_poly.pdbx_seq_one_letter_code
_entity_poly.pdbx_strand_id
1 'polypeptide(L)'
;LERTDEDNKAYSNQDNDPKGDWRTGDVRNALYRKNLKYPITTPSGKIINPPDNGWRWSKETLSSKIATGEIFFSEDETRIIRKIYLADLDGRTPETIWFAKDSGTTRSGVKELKATFDGEVPFDTVKPTELIKRMMKVSGVNEGDIVLDFFAGSGTTGAAVFDTEQSRFILVQLPEEIDESKPHGITARKLGLSKISDVTKERLKRCSANKSPANAGFKVFKLSNSNIRAWNPDRTDLEQTLLSHQEHLIEGRTEQDVLYELLIKRGIDLAVPIESRNASGKEVYSIGYGVFFACLDESIAQADVENVAQGILKWHGELSPSSDTHVFFRDSAFSNDIAKTNMAAILEQNGITHVRSL
;
A
#
# COMPACT_ATOMS: atom_id res chain seq x y z
N LEU A 1 16.36 -7.70 -7.57
CA LEU A 1 16.43 -6.86 -8.80
C LEU A 1 16.71 -7.76 -9.99
N GLU A 2 16.24 -7.42 -11.18
CA GLU A 2 16.58 -8.16 -12.41
C GLU A 2 18.07 -8.06 -12.72
N ARG A 3 18.59 -9.09 -13.38
CA ARG A 3 19.97 -9.17 -13.85
C ARG A 3 20.07 -8.51 -15.23
N THR A 4 21.16 -7.83 -15.49
CA THR A 4 21.50 -7.25 -16.79
C THR A 4 22.52 -8.13 -17.53
N ASP A 5 22.71 -7.88 -18.83
CA ASP A 5 23.77 -8.55 -19.61
C ASP A 5 25.16 -8.32 -18.99
N GLU A 6 25.39 -7.12 -18.43
CA GLU A 6 26.62 -6.79 -17.71
C GLU A 6 26.82 -7.70 -16.49
N ASP A 7 25.76 -7.96 -15.72
CA ASP A 7 25.80 -8.86 -14.56
C ASP A 7 26.09 -10.31 -14.96
N ASN A 8 25.81 -10.66 -16.22
CA ASN A 8 25.91 -12.00 -16.77
C ASN A 8 27.19 -12.24 -17.58
N LYS A 9 28.02 -11.22 -17.85
CA LYS A 9 29.26 -11.33 -18.65
C LYS A 9 30.24 -12.42 -18.19
N ALA A 10 30.26 -12.72 -16.90
CA ALA A 10 31.17 -13.71 -16.33
C ALA A 10 30.65 -15.16 -16.47
N TYR A 11 29.42 -15.37 -16.96
CA TYR A 11 28.82 -16.68 -17.13
C TYR A 11 29.06 -17.20 -18.54
N SER A 12 29.47 -18.46 -18.65
CA SER A 12 29.66 -19.15 -19.94
C SER A 12 29.62 -20.66 -19.75
N ASN A 13 29.22 -21.40 -20.77
CA ASN A 13 29.18 -22.87 -20.75
C ASN A 13 30.28 -23.49 -21.64
N GLN A 14 31.55 -23.37 -21.24
CA GLN A 14 32.69 -23.87 -22.03
C GLN A 14 32.82 -25.39 -22.04
N ASP A 15 32.24 -26.06 -21.05
CA ASP A 15 32.35 -27.50 -20.82
C ASP A 15 31.06 -28.27 -21.20
N ASN A 16 30.11 -27.61 -21.87
CA ASN A 16 28.82 -28.18 -22.27
C ASN A 16 28.04 -28.80 -21.09
N ASP A 17 28.08 -28.15 -19.93
CA ASP A 17 27.32 -28.55 -18.76
C ASP A 17 25.80 -28.50 -19.06
N PRO A 18 25.02 -29.55 -18.74
CA PRO A 18 23.59 -29.58 -19.03
C PRO A 18 22.78 -28.53 -18.26
N LYS A 19 23.31 -27.96 -17.17
CA LYS A 19 22.67 -26.85 -16.45
C LYS A 19 22.89 -25.48 -17.10
N GLY A 20 23.66 -25.40 -18.18
CA GLY A 20 23.89 -24.17 -18.93
C GLY A 20 25.00 -23.30 -18.33
N ASP A 21 24.94 -22.00 -18.63
CA ASP A 21 26.01 -21.06 -18.30
C ASP A 21 26.29 -20.97 -16.79
N TRP A 22 27.57 -20.98 -16.44
CA TRP A 22 28.02 -20.87 -15.05
C TRP A 22 29.26 -19.98 -14.95
N ARG A 23 29.57 -19.55 -13.73
CA ARG A 23 30.81 -18.84 -13.40
C ARG A 23 31.49 -19.43 -12.17
N THR A 24 32.77 -19.13 -12.00
CA THR A 24 33.53 -19.56 -10.81
C THR A 24 33.08 -18.80 -9.55
N GLY A 25 32.78 -19.53 -8.48
CA GLY A 25 32.49 -18.98 -7.16
C GLY A 25 33.66 -19.10 -6.17
N ASP A 26 33.70 -18.23 -5.16
CA ASP A 26 34.69 -18.31 -4.09
C ASP A 26 34.43 -19.54 -3.20
N VAL A 27 35.48 -20.31 -2.96
CA VAL A 27 35.50 -21.52 -2.12
C VAL A 27 36.06 -21.26 -0.73
N ARG A 28 36.54 -20.04 -0.45
CA ARG A 28 37.10 -19.63 0.84
C ARG A 28 36.01 -19.08 1.75
N ASN A 29 36.19 -19.25 3.05
CA ASN A 29 35.32 -18.63 4.03
C ASN A 29 35.70 -17.17 4.28
N ALA A 30 34.70 -16.31 4.48
CA ALA A 30 34.94 -14.88 4.74
C ALA A 30 35.61 -14.63 6.10
N LEU A 31 35.35 -15.48 7.09
CA LEU A 31 35.87 -15.38 8.46
C LEU A 31 36.67 -16.62 8.82
N TYR A 32 37.68 -16.48 9.68
CA TYR A 32 38.46 -17.61 10.17
C TYR A 32 37.57 -18.62 10.92
N ARG A 33 37.60 -19.89 10.48
CA ARG A 33 36.88 -20.99 11.12
C ARG A 33 37.76 -22.23 11.22
N LYS A 34 38.22 -22.54 12.44
CA LYS A 34 39.09 -23.70 12.71
C LYS A 34 38.52 -25.02 12.20
N ASN A 35 37.21 -25.24 12.36
CA ASN A 35 36.52 -26.45 11.91
C ASN A 35 36.41 -26.59 10.39
N LEU A 36 36.68 -25.53 9.62
CA LEU A 36 36.66 -25.54 8.16
C LEU A 36 38.07 -25.66 7.55
N LYS A 37 39.10 -25.86 8.39
CA LYS A 37 40.48 -26.08 7.95
C LYS A 37 40.80 -27.57 7.93
N TYR A 38 40.50 -28.22 6.81
CA TYR A 38 40.83 -29.63 6.57
C TYR A 38 41.44 -29.81 5.17
N PRO A 39 42.38 -30.74 4.99
CA PRO A 39 42.91 -31.06 3.67
C PRO A 39 41.87 -31.79 2.83
N ILE A 40 41.94 -31.61 1.51
CA ILE A 40 41.14 -32.33 0.52
C ILE A 40 42.09 -33.25 -0.26
N THR A 41 41.72 -34.51 -0.42
CA THR A 41 42.44 -35.46 -1.29
C THR A 41 41.76 -35.50 -2.65
N THR A 42 42.52 -35.31 -3.72
CA THR A 42 42.03 -35.35 -5.10
C THR A 42 41.98 -36.80 -5.65
N PRO A 43 41.34 -37.06 -6.80
CA PRO A 43 41.30 -38.38 -7.41
C PRO A 43 42.68 -38.99 -7.71
N SER A 44 43.69 -38.19 -8.08
CA SER A 44 45.07 -38.68 -8.25
C SER A 44 45.84 -38.88 -6.92
N GLY A 45 45.23 -38.54 -5.79
CA GLY A 45 45.83 -38.64 -4.45
C GLY A 45 46.60 -37.40 -4.00
N LYS A 46 46.62 -36.30 -4.79
CA LYS A 46 47.22 -35.03 -4.35
C LYS A 46 46.42 -34.43 -3.20
N ILE A 47 47.10 -33.61 -2.39
CA ILE A 47 46.50 -32.94 -1.24
C ILE A 47 46.39 -31.44 -1.50
N ILE A 48 45.17 -30.92 -1.39
CA ILE A 48 44.88 -29.48 -1.41
C ILE A 48 44.70 -29.00 0.03
N ASN A 49 45.58 -28.10 0.46
CA ASN A 49 45.52 -27.52 1.80
C ASN A 49 44.44 -26.43 1.90
N PRO A 50 43.80 -26.26 3.07
CA PRO A 50 42.78 -25.24 3.26
C PRO A 50 43.36 -23.82 3.18
N PRO A 51 42.57 -22.84 2.72
CA PRO A 51 42.93 -21.43 2.79
C PRO A 51 43.00 -20.94 4.25
N ASP A 52 43.56 -19.75 4.47
CA ASP A 52 43.81 -19.20 5.82
C ASP A 52 42.58 -19.20 6.73
N ASN A 53 41.44 -18.76 6.18
CA ASN A 53 40.16 -18.70 6.90
C ASN A 53 39.38 -20.01 6.91
N GLY A 54 39.87 -21.04 6.22
CA GLY A 54 39.16 -22.30 5.98
C GLY A 54 38.25 -22.28 4.76
N TRP A 55 37.80 -23.48 4.36
CA TRP A 55 36.88 -23.67 3.25
C TRP A 55 35.50 -23.06 3.54
N ARG A 56 34.73 -22.75 2.50
CA ARG A 56 33.37 -22.22 2.63
C ARG A 56 32.38 -23.22 3.25
N TRP A 57 32.69 -24.51 3.24
CA TRP A 57 31.78 -25.58 3.69
C TRP A 57 32.47 -26.59 4.61
N SER A 58 31.69 -27.31 5.40
CA SER A 58 32.16 -28.48 6.16
C SER A 58 32.63 -29.59 5.20
N LYS A 59 33.42 -30.54 5.71
CA LYS A 59 33.96 -31.64 4.89
C LYS A 59 32.87 -32.46 4.22
N GLU A 60 31.78 -32.71 4.94
CA GLU A 60 30.62 -33.49 4.50
C GLU A 60 29.89 -32.74 3.38
N THR A 61 29.63 -31.44 3.59
CA THR A 61 28.96 -30.59 2.61
C THR A 61 29.80 -30.42 1.34
N LEU A 62 31.11 -30.24 1.48
CA LEU A 62 32.03 -30.15 0.35
C LEU A 62 32.03 -31.46 -0.46
N SER A 63 32.08 -32.60 0.22
CA SER A 63 32.05 -33.92 -0.43
C SER A 63 30.75 -34.12 -1.21
N SER A 64 29.60 -33.72 -0.65
CA SER A 64 28.32 -33.74 -1.35
C SER A 64 28.34 -32.85 -2.60
N LYS A 65 28.90 -31.64 -2.52
CA LYS A 65 29.00 -30.71 -3.65
C LYS A 65 29.95 -31.18 -4.75
N ILE A 66 30.98 -31.95 -4.39
CA ILE A 66 31.84 -32.63 -5.36
C ILE A 66 31.06 -33.74 -6.06
N ALA A 67 30.30 -34.55 -5.31
CA ALA A 67 29.49 -35.62 -5.88
C ALA A 67 28.39 -35.11 -6.82
N THR A 68 27.81 -33.94 -6.56
CA THR A 68 26.82 -33.31 -7.46
C THR A 68 27.42 -32.56 -8.65
N GLY A 69 28.76 -32.44 -8.73
CA GLY A 69 29.44 -31.66 -9.77
C GLY A 69 29.34 -30.14 -9.60
N GLU A 70 28.79 -29.62 -8.50
CA GLU A 70 28.83 -28.18 -8.18
C GLU A 70 30.26 -27.72 -7.90
N ILE A 71 31.10 -28.61 -7.35
CA ILE A 71 32.52 -28.37 -7.13
C ILE A 71 33.33 -29.43 -7.87
N PHE A 72 34.35 -29.01 -8.60
CA PHE A 72 35.25 -29.90 -9.33
C PHE A 72 36.71 -29.52 -9.12
N PHE A 73 37.63 -30.44 -9.40
CA PHE A 73 39.07 -30.18 -9.33
C PHE A 73 39.54 -29.52 -10.62
N SER A 74 40.52 -28.61 -10.53
CA SER A 74 41.24 -28.15 -11.73
C SER A 74 41.95 -29.30 -12.43
N GLU A 75 42.26 -29.15 -13.72
CA GLU A 75 42.93 -30.18 -14.52
C GLU A 75 44.25 -30.66 -13.90
N ASP A 76 45.01 -29.77 -13.27
CA ASP A 76 46.25 -30.07 -12.56
C ASP A 76 46.05 -30.56 -11.11
N GLU A 77 44.79 -30.61 -10.66
CA GLU A 77 44.34 -30.99 -9.31
C GLU A 77 45.00 -30.19 -8.17
N THR A 78 45.36 -28.93 -8.42
CA THR A 78 45.94 -28.04 -7.40
C THR A 78 44.91 -27.19 -6.66
N ARG A 79 43.69 -27.05 -7.20
CA ARG A 79 42.59 -26.29 -6.59
C ARG A 79 41.23 -26.92 -6.86
N ILE A 80 40.25 -26.55 -6.04
CA ILE A 80 38.83 -26.80 -6.29
C ILE A 80 38.18 -25.56 -6.92
N ILE A 81 37.21 -25.78 -7.80
CA ILE A 81 36.46 -24.75 -8.51
C ILE A 81 34.98 -25.00 -8.24
N ARG A 82 34.25 -23.96 -7.85
CA ARG A 82 32.80 -24.01 -7.65
C ARG A 82 32.08 -23.40 -8.85
N LYS A 83 31.13 -24.13 -9.42
CA LYS A 83 30.17 -23.61 -10.41
C LYS A 83 29.05 -22.87 -9.70
N ILE A 84 28.76 -21.65 -10.14
CA ILE A 84 27.52 -20.92 -9.82
C ILE A 84 26.75 -20.81 -11.13
N TYR A 85 25.66 -21.56 -11.26
CA TYR A 85 24.84 -21.58 -12.46
C TYR A 85 23.97 -20.34 -12.57
N LEU A 86 23.84 -19.81 -13.79
CA LEU A 86 22.96 -18.69 -14.07
C LEU A 86 21.48 -19.08 -13.88
N ALA A 87 21.14 -20.33 -14.23
CA ALA A 87 19.79 -20.88 -14.10
C ALA A 87 19.28 -20.96 -12.64
N ASP A 88 20.18 -20.99 -11.65
CA ASP A 88 19.83 -21.06 -10.23
C ASP A 88 19.63 -19.67 -9.60
N LEU A 89 19.62 -18.58 -10.39
CA LEU A 89 19.56 -17.19 -9.89
C LEU A 89 18.29 -16.45 -10.33
N ASP A 90 17.40 -16.17 -9.38
CA ASP A 90 16.18 -15.38 -9.59
C ASP A 90 16.42 -13.86 -9.73
N GLY A 91 17.66 -13.40 -9.61
CA GLY A 91 17.97 -11.98 -9.68
C GLY A 91 19.36 -11.60 -9.14
N ARG A 92 19.48 -10.35 -8.74
CA ARG A 92 20.62 -9.82 -7.98
C ARG A 92 20.16 -9.17 -6.67
N THR A 93 20.98 -9.34 -5.65
CA THR A 93 20.85 -8.64 -4.36
C THR A 93 21.01 -7.13 -4.57
N PRO A 94 20.14 -6.29 -3.99
CA PRO A 94 20.32 -4.85 -4.03
C PRO A 94 21.63 -4.42 -3.36
N GLU A 95 22.32 -3.45 -3.97
CA GLU A 95 23.50 -2.83 -3.37
C GLU A 95 23.11 -1.82 -2.29
N THR A 96 23.97 -1.62 -1.29
CA THR A 96 23.76 -0.63 -0.22
C THR A 96 23.86 0.81 -0.73
N ILE A 97 24.70 1.06 -1.73
CA ILE A 97 24.90 2.39 -2.33
C ILE A 97 24.15 2.43 -3.66
N TRP A 98 23.23 3.39 -3.80
CA TRP A 98 22.53 3.63 -5.06
C TRP A 98 23.08 4.86 -5.75
N PHE A 99 23.53 4.69 -6.99
CA PHE A 99 24.10 5.76 -7.79
C PHE A 99 23.03 6.50 -8.58
N ALA A 100 23.36 7.72 -9.03
CA ALA A 100 22.45 8.58 -9.80
C ALA A 100 21.83 7.90 -11.04
N LYS A 101 22.56 6.97 -11.68
CA LYS A 101 22.07 6.21 -12.84
C LYS A 101 20.90 5.29 -12.52
N ASP A 102 20.79 4.88 -11.26
CA ASP A 102 19.88 3.84 -10.76
C ASP A 102 18.69 4.43 -9.98
N SER A 103 18.87 5.60 -9.38
CA SER A 103 17.90 6.20 -8.47
C SER A 103 17.58 7.66 -8.78
N GLY A 104 18.15 8.22 -9.84
CA GLY A 104 18.01 9.63 -10.18
C GLY A 104 18.79 10.56 -9.22
N THR A 105 18.53 11.86 -9.38
CA THR A 105 19.17 12.95 -8.61
C THR A 105 18.13 13.99 -8.20
N THR A 106 18.47 14.91 -7.30
CA THR A 106 17.64 16.09 -7.02
C THR A 106 17.31 16.87 -8.30
N ARG A 107 18.27 16.98 -9.23
CA ARG A 107 18.07 17.65 -10.52
C ARG A 107 17.04 16.93 -11.40
N SER A 108 17.02 15.60 -11.41
CA SER A 108 16.00 14.86 -12.17
C SER A 108 14.62 15.01 -11.51
N GLY A 109 14.52 14.97 -10.18
CA GLY A 109 13.27 15.23 -9.47
C GLY A 109 12.68 16.63 -9.78
N VAL A 110 13.51 17.67 -9.79
CA VAL A 110 13.07 19.02 -10.20
C VAL A 110 12.66 19.06 -11.68
N LYS A 111 13.36 18.35 -12.57
CA LYS A 111 13.00 18.26 -13.99
C LYS A 111 11.65 17.57 -14.18
N GLU A 112 11.39 16.47 -13.47
CA GLU A 112 10.10 15.76 -13.46
C GLU A 112 8.97 16.66 -12.97
N LEU A 113 9.19 17.38 -11.87
CA LEU A 113 8.21 18.35 -11.36
C LEU A 113 7.94 19.45 -12.38
N LYS A 114 8.99 20.04 -12.95
CA LYS A 114 8.88 21.09 -13.96
C LYS A 114 8.08 20.64 -15.18
N ALA A 115 8.31 19.42 -15.66
CA ALA A 115 7.53 18.85 -16.75
C ALA A 115 6.06 18.64 -16.38
N THR A 116 5.79 18.22 -15.14
CA THR A 116 4.41 18.04 -14.63
C THR A 116 3.67 19.38 -14.53
N PHE A 117 4.39 20.47 -14.23
CA PHE A 117 3.84 21.81 -14.03
C PHE A 117 4.05 22.74 -15.24
N ASP A 118 4.11 22.20 -16.45
CA ASP A 118 4.17 22.97 -17.71
C ASP A 118 5.32 24.01 -17.75
N GLY A 119 6.45 23.70 -17.13
CA GLY A 119 7.60 24.59 -17.03
C GLY A 119 7.75 25.33 -15.71
N GLU A 120 6.76 25.27 -14.81
CA GLU A 120 6.79 25.91 -13.49
C GLU A 120 7.33 24.97 -12.41
N VAL A 121 7.88 25.51 -11.32
CA VAL A 121 8.46 24.75 -10.20
C VAL A 121 7.88 25.24 -8.86
N PRO A 122 6.69 24.75 -8.45
CA PRO A 122 6.02 25.20 -7.22
C PRO A 122 6.54 24.55 -5.93
N PHE A 123 7.61 23.76 -6.01
CA PHE A 123 8.20 23.07 -4.87
C PHE A 123 9.71 22.92 -5.03
N ASP A 124 10.46 23.08 -3.95
CA ASP A 124 11.92 23.09 -3.98
C ASP A 124 12.52 21.67 -3.96
N THR A 125 12.34 20.97 -2.85
CA THR A 125 13.12 19.75 -2.54
C THR A 125 12.38 18.49 -2.97
N VAL A 126 12.43 18.18 -4.26
CA VAL A 126 11.73 17.04 -4.86
C VAL A 126 12.62 15.80 -4.89
N LYS A 127 12.10 14.66 -4.41
CA LYS A 127 12.73 13.35 -4.65
C LYS A 127 12.41 12.89 -6.08
N PRO A 128 13.36 12.27 -6.81
CA PRO A 128 13.09 11.69 -8.12
C PRO A 128 12.19 10.45 -8.00
N THR A 129 11.29 10.25 -8.96
CA THR A 129 10.40 9.08 -8.98
C THR A 129 11.17 7.77 -9.13
N GLU A 130 12.29 7.76 -9.85
CA GLU A 130 13.16 6.58 -10.00
C GLU A 130 13.69 6.04 -8.67
N LEU A 131 13.98 6.92 -7.69
CA LEU A 131 14.35 6.48 -6.35
C LEU A 131 13.21 5.66 -5.71
N ILE A 132 11.97 6.16 -5.81
CA ILE A 132 10.81 5.50 -5.21
C ILE A 132 10.48 4.19 -5.94
N LYS A 133 10.48 4.19 -7.28
CA LYS A 133 10.28 2.97 -8.09
C LYS A 133 11.31 1.89 -7.73
N ARG A 134 12.57 2.28 -7.53
CA ARG A 134 13.61 1.36 -7.07
C ARG A 134 13.33 0.82 -5.67
N MET A 135 12.92 1.68 -4.72
CA MET A 135 12.53 1.25 -3.37
C MET A 135 11.37 0.25 -3.43
N MET A 136 10.32 0.53 -4.22
CA MET A 136 9.18 -0.39 -4.41
C MET A 136 9.63 -1.74 -4.96
N LYS A 137 10.50 -1.75 -5.99
CA LYS A 137 11.05 -3.00 -6.57
C LYS A 137 11.91 -3.79 -5.59
N VAL A 138 12.67 -3.11 -4.74
CA VAL A 138 13.49 -3.76 -3.69
C VAL A 138 12.63 -4.32 -2.57
N SER A 139 11.57 -3.60 -2.18
CA SER A 139 10.61 -4.04 -1.16
C SER A 139 9.68 -5.16 -1.64
N GLY A 140 9.66 -5.45 -2.95
CA GLY A 140 8.81 -6.49 -3.53
C GLY A 140 7.34 -6.10 -3.57
N VAL A 141 7.04 -4.82 -3.84
CA VAL A 141 5.66 -4.33 -4.03
C VAL A 141 5.04 -5.01 -5.26
N ASN A 142 3.89 -5.64 -5.07
CA ASN A 142 3.14 -6.37 -6.10
C ASN A 142 1.80 -5.69 -6.42
N GLU A 143 1.04 -6.34 -7.31
CA GLU A 143 -0.29 -5.88 -7.68
C GLU A 143 -1.24 -5.83 -6.47
N GLY A 144 -1.89 -4.68 -6.26
CA GLY A 144 -2.88 -4.48 -5.18
C GLY A 144 -2.30 -4.09 -3.81
N ASP A 145 -0.97 -4.16 -3.64
CA ASP A 145 -0.28 -3.69 -2.43
C ASP A 145 -0.51 -2.18 -2.19
N ILE A 146 -0.34 -1.75 -0.94
CA ILE A 146 -0.49 -0.35 -0.53
C ILE A 146 0.88 0.26 -0.21
N VAL A 147 1.24 1.32 -0.93
CA VAL A 147 2.42 2.15 -0.63
C VAL A 147 2.00 3.35 0.22
N LEU A 148 2.44 3.38 1.48
CA LEU A 148 2.16 4.47 2.42
C LEU A 148 3.34 5.45 2.48
N ASP A 149 3.06 6.74 2.32
CA ASP A 149 3.99 7.82 2.60
C ASP A 149 3.27 8.96 3.34
N PHE A 150 3.53 9.05 4.65
CA PHE A 150 2.92 10.03 5.53
C PHE A 150 3.70 11.35 5.64
N PHE A 151 4.69 11.56 4.77
CA PHE A 151 5.42 12.80 4.56
C PHE A 151 5.50 13.11 3.05
N ALA A 152 4.33 13.12 2.40
CA ALA A 152 4.23 13.09 0.94
C ALA A 152 5.00 14.23 0.24
N GLY A 153 5.07 15.41 0.86
CA GLY A 153 5.73 16.59 0.32
C GLY A 153 5.22 16.90 -1.08
N SER A 154 6.11 16.89 -2.06
CA SER A 154 5.75 17.06 -3.47
C SER A 154 4.91 15.93 -4.09
N GLY A 155 4.58 14.84 -3.39
CA GLY A 155 3.79 13.73 -3.92
C GLY A 155 4.56 12.76 -4.81
N THR A 156 5.89 12.70 -4.71
CA THR A 156 6.72 11.81 -5.54
C THR A 156 6.31 10.35 -5.42
N THR A 157 5.93 9.89 -4.23
CA THR A 157 5.51 8.49 -4.01
C THR A 157 4.27 8.13 -4.82
N GLY A 158 3.22 8.95 -4.78
CA GLY A 158 2.02 8.73 -5.60
C GLY A 158 2.30 8.86 -7.10
N ALA A 159 3.18 9.80 -7.50
CA ALA A 159 3.61 9.90 -8.90
C ALA A 159 4.34 8.63 -9.39
N ALA A 160 5.20 8.04 -8.56
CA ALA A 160 5.87 6.78 -8.88
C ALA A 160 4.90 5.60 -8.99
N VAL A 161 3.89 5.55 -8.11
CA VAL A 161 2.84 4.52 -8.15
C VAL A 161 1.97 4.65 -9.41
N PHE A 162 1.59 5.87 -9.80
CA PHE A 162 0.91 6.11 -11.08
C PHE A 162 1.76 5.68 -12.28
N ASP A 163 3.08 5.77 -12.20
CA ASP A 163 3.98 5.36 -13.30
C ASP A 163 4.13 3.85 -13.43
N THR A 164 4.07 3.10 -12.34
CA THR A 164 4.17 1.63 -12.41
C THR A 164 2.83 0.95 -12.63
N GLU A 165 1.71 1.61 -12.29
CA GLU A 165 0.34 1.08 -12.43
C GLU A 165 0.09 -0.28 -11.73
N GLN A 166 0.94 -0.63 -10.76
CA GLN A 166 0.88 -1.92 -10.06
C GLN A 166 0.20 -1.83 -8.69
N SER A 167 0.30 -0.70 -8.00
CA SER A 167 -0.06 -0.63 -6.57
C SER A 167 -1.01 0.52 -6.26
N ARG A 168 -1.58 0.50 -5.05
CA ARG A 168 -2.34 1.60 -4.48
C ARG A 168 -1.43 2.44 -3.60
N PHE A 169 -1.83 3.68 -3.32
CA PHE A 169 -1.08 4.54 -2.40
C PHE A 169 -1.98 5.20 -1.36
N ILE A 170 -1.39 5.49 -0.20
CA ILE A 170 -1.94 6.40 0.80
C ILE A 170 -0.88 7.47 1.06
N LEU A 171 -1.25 8.72 0.87
CA LEU A 171 -0.38 9.87 1.11
C LEU A 171 -0.96 10.74 2.21
N VAL A 172 -0.12 11.14 3.17
CA VAL A 172 -0.48 12.14 4.18
C VAL A 172 0.42 13.35 4.00
N GLN A 173 -0.20 14.51 3.95
CA GLN A 173 0.50 15.79 3.88
C GLN A 173 -0.18 16.80 4.80
N LEU A 174 0.61 17.40 5.69
CA LEU A 174 0.16 18.51 6.52
C LEU A 174 -0.21 19.71 5.62
N PRO A 175 -1.34 20.40 5.88
CA PRO A 175 -1.76 21.58 5.11
C PRO A 175 -0.95 22.83 5.52
N GLU A 176 0.37 22.75 5.52
CA GLU A 176 1.27 23.86 5.82
C GLU A 176 1.18 24.93 4.73
N GLU A 177 1.12 26.19 5.14
CA GLU A 177 1.10 27.34 4.22
C GLU A 177 2.44 27.44 3.49
N ILE A 178 2.39 27.85 2.23
CA ILE A 178 3.56 27.99 1.40
C ILE A 178 4.34 29.26 1.79
N ASP A 179 5.67 29.14 1.86
CA ASP A 179 6.57 30.26 2.08
C ASP A 179 6.76 31.09 0.81
N GLU A 180 5.93 32.12 0.66
CA GLU A 180 5.94 33.01 -0.49
C GLU A 180 7.16 33.94 -0.57
N SER A 181 8.04 33.94 0.43
CA SER A 181 9.32 34.65 0.34
C SER A 181 10.31 33.96 -0.61
N LYS A 182 10.04 32.69 -0.94
CA LYS A 182 10.91 31.86 -1.79
C LYS A 182 10.38 31.77 -3.22
N PRO A 183 11.26 31.61 -4.23
CA PRO A 183 10.85 31.53 -5.64
C PRO A 183 9.78 30.47 -5.92
N HIS A 184 9.91 29.27 -5.33
CA HIS A 184 8.93 28.21 -5.50
C HIS A 184 7.56 28.56 -4.89
N GLY A 185 7.55 29.33 -3.80
CA GLY A 185 6.31 29.77 -3.17
C GLY A 185 5.57 30.83 -3.99
N ILE A 186 6.31 31.76 -4.59
CA ILE A 186 5.77 32.73 -5.56
C ILE A 186 5.15 31.99 -6.76
N THR A 187 5.85 30.98 -7.29
CA THR A 187 5.34 30.15 -8.39
C THR A 187 4.10 29.36 -7.98
N ALA A 188 4.07 28.77 -6.78
CA ALA A 188 2.89 28.06 -6.29
C ALA A 188 1.68 28.99 -6.16
N ARG A 189 1.87 30.21 -5.62
CA ARG A 189 0.81 31.22 -5.52
C ARG A 189 0.27 31.63 -6.89
N LYS A 190 1.15 31.83 -7.89
CA LYS A 190 0.77 32.11 -9.29
C LYS A 190 -0.14 31.00 -9.86
N LEU A 191 0.04 29.76 -9.41
CA LEU A 191 -0.79 28.60 -9.79
C LEU A 191 -2.05 28.44 -8.92
N GLY A 192 -2.32 29.35 -7.97
CA GLY A 192 -3.46 29.27 -7.07
C GLY A 192 -3.30 28.26 -5.93
N LEU A 193 -2.07 27.85 -5.63
CA LEU A 193 -1.74 26.88 -4.58
C LEU A 193 -1.27 27.66 -3.35
N SER A 194 -1.97 27.51 -2.22
CA SER A 194 -1.59 28.20 -0.97
C SER A 194 -0.90 27.28 0.03
N LYS A 195 -1.18 25.97 -0.03
CA LYS A 195 -0.63 24.97 0.90
C LYS A 195 0.26 23.95 0.22
N ILE A 196 1.20 23.37 0.95
CA ILE A 196 2.02 22.25 0.45
C ILE A 196 1.14 21.10 -0.03
N SER A 197 0.07 20.79 0.71
CA SER A 197 -0.92 19.79 0.29
C SER A 197 -1.59 20.10 -1.06
N ASP A 198 -1.73 21.37 -1.43
CA ASP A 198 -2.29 21.75 -2.73
C ASP A 198 -1.32 21.42 -3.86
N VAL A 199 -0.02 21.63 -3.65
CA VAL A 199 1.02 21.20 -4.59
C VAL A 199 1.03 19.68 -4.74
N THR A 200 0.92 18.93 -3.65
CA THR A 200 0.81 17.46 -3.67
C THR A 200 -0.39 17.03 -4.52
N LYS A 201 -1.59 17.54 -4.21
CA LYS A 201 -2.83 17.20 -4.92
C LYS A 201 -2.76 17.54 -6.40
N GLU A 202 -2.27 18.74 -6.72
CA GLU A 202 -2.20 19.22 -8.10
C GLU A 202 -1.20 18.39 -8.91
N ARG A 203 -0.04 18.04 -8.35
CA ARG A 203 0.92 17.15 -9.02
C ARG A 203 0.28 15.79 -9.32
N LEU A 204 -0.38 15.17 -8.33
CA LEU A 204 -1.02 13.86 -8.49
C LEU A 204 -2.13 13.89 -9.53
N LYS A 205 -2.96 14.95 -9.54
CA LYS A 205 -4.01 15.16 -10.54
C LYS A 205 -3.44 15.23 -11.96
N ARG A 206 -2.31 15.91 -12.13
CA ARG A 206 -1.63 16.00 -13.44
C ARG A 206 -0.98 14.67 -13.84
N CYS A 207 -0.39 13.94 -12.89
CA CYS A 207 0.16 12.61 -13.13
C CYS A 207 -0.91 11.57 -13.50
N SER A 208 -2.12 11.68 -12.96
CA SER A 208 -3.21 10.74 -13.22
C SER A 208 -3.93 10.95 -14.56
N ALA A 209 -3.80 12.13 -15.17
CA ALA A 209 -4.59 12.53 -16.34
C ALA A 209 -4.46 11.62 -17.58
N ASN A 210 -3.33 10.92 -17.73
CA ASN A 210 -3.05 10.04 -18.87
C ASN A 210 -2.95 8.56 -18.47
N LYS A 211 -3.52 8.16 -17.33
CA LYS A 211 -3.45 6.79 -16.81
C LYS A 211 -4.69 5.97 -17.15
N SER A 212 -4.54 4.64 -17.14
CA SER A 212 -5.64 3.71 -17.41
C SER A 212 -6.83 3.93 -16.44
N PRO A 213 -8.10 3.78 -16.87
CA PRO A 213 -9.28 4.05 -16.05
C PRO A 213 -9.30 3.31 -14.71
N ALA A 214 -8.77 2.08 -14.68
CA ALA A 214 -8.67 1.26 -13.47
C ALA A 214 -7.78 1.90 -12.38
N ASN A 215 -6.85 2.78 -12.78
CA ASN A 215 -5.89 3.47 -11.91
C ASN A 215 -5.94 5.00 -12.07
N ALA A 216 -7.05 5.55 -12.59
CA ALA A 216 -7.12 6.95 -13.07
C ALA A 216 -7.43 8.01 -12.00
N GLY A 217 -7.13 7.79 -10.72
CA GLY A 217 -7.42 8.82 -9.74
C GLY A 217 -7.06 8.50 -8.30
N PHE A 218 -7.52 9.38 -7.42
CA PHE A 218 -7.35 9.31 -5.99
C PHE A 218 -8.46 10.08 -5.29
N LYS A 219 -8.81 9.69 -4.07
CA LYS A 219 -9.71 10.44 -3.19
C LYS A 219 -8.88 11.36 -2.27
N VAL A 220 -9.43 12.52 -1.92
CA VAL A 220 -8.80 13.47 -1.01
C VAL A 220 -9.64 13.59 0.24
N PHE A 221 -9.02 13.37 1.40
CA PHE A 221 -9.64 13.51 2.70
C PHE A 221 -8.94 14.61 3.51
N LYS A 222 -9.67 15.18 4.47
CA LYS A 222 -9.14 16.14 5.45
C LYS A 222 -9.49 15.64 6.83
N LEU A 223 -8.60 15.87 7.80
CA LEU A 223 -8.91 15.62 9.19
C LEU A 223 -9.91 16.67 9.69
N SER A 224 -10.90 16.22 10.44
CA SER A 224 -11.89 17.03 11.13
C SER A 224 -12.18 16.40 12.49
N ASN A 225 -12.91 17.10 13.34
CA ASN A 225 -13.42 16.51 14.58
C ASN A 225 -14.44 15.41 14.25
N SER A 226 -14.61 14.45 15.17
CA SER A 226 -15.67 13.42 15.13
C SER A 226 -17.02 14.02 14.75
N ASN A 227 -17.80 13.31 13.93
CA ASN A 227 -19.19 13.61 13.63
C ASN A 227 -20.13 13.07 14.71
N ILE A 228 -19.65 12.12 15.52
CA ILE A 228 -20.39 11.52 16.64
C ILE A 228 -20.03 12.26 17.93
N ARG A 229 -21.05 12.65 18.71
CA ARG A 229 -20.90 13.23 20.04
C ARG A 229 -20.37 12.16 20.99
N ALA A 230 -19.14 12.37 21.48
CA ALA A 230 -18.58 11.53 22.52
C ALA A 230 -19.25 11.86 23.86
N TRP A 231 -19.64 10.84 24.62
CA TRP A 231 -20.12 11.01 25.97
C TRP A 231 -19.04 11.63 26.86
N ASN A 232 -19.23 12.90 27.20
CA ASN A 232 -18.35 13.65 28.08
C ASN A 232 -19.20 14.52 29.02
N PRO A 233 -19.71 13.95 30.14
CA PRO A 233 -20.72 14.60 30.96
C PRO A 233 -20.16 15.79 31.73
N ASP A 234 -20.85 16.93 31.64
CA ASP A 234 -20.65 18.01 32.59
C ASP A 234 -21.29 17.60 33.93
N ARG A 235 -20.45 17.41 34.95
CA ARG A 235 -20.91 17.01 36.28
C ARG A 235 -21.74 18.08 36.97
N THR A 236 -21.66 19.33 36.51
CA THR A 236 -22.42 20.46 37.06
C THR A 236 -23.79 20.62 36.41
N ASP A 237 -23.99 20.05 35.21
CA ASP A 237 -25.26 20.06 34.48
C ASP A 237 -25.49 18.73 33.75
N LEU A 238 -25.70 17.67 34.54
CA LEU A 238 -25.89 16.33 34.02
C LEU A 238 -27.22 16.19 33.25
N GLU A 239 -28.26 16.92 33.64
CA GLU A 239 -29.58 16.88 33.01
C GLU A 239 -29.51 17.40 31.58
N GLN A 240 -28.96 18.60 31.38
CA GLN A 240 -28.80 19.15 30.04
C GLN A 240 -27.82 18.31 29.21
N THR A 241 -26.76 17.79 29.83
CA THR A 241 -25.83 16.89 29.14
C THR A 241 -26.56 15.64 28.64
N LEU A 242 -27.41 15.01 29.45
CA LEU A 242 -28.17 13.83 29.07
C LEU A 242 -29.14 14.14 27.91
N LEU A 243 -29.90 15.23 28.01
CA LEU A 243 -30.84 15.66 26.96
C LEU A 243 -30.12 15.94 25.63
N SER A 244 -28.96 16.60 25.67
CA SER A 244 -28.17 16.89 24.47
C SER A 244 -27.58 15.64 23.78
N HIS A 245 -27.50 14.51 24.48
CA HIS A 245 -27.05 13.24 23.93
C HIS A 245 -28.19 12.41 23.31
N GLN A 246 -29.43 12.90 23.33
CA GLN A 246 -30.51 12.28 22.56
C GLN A 246 -30.21 12.28 21.04
N GLU A 247 -29.49 13.30 20.56
CA GLU A 247 -28.96 13.34 19.19
C GLU A 247 -27.44 13.08 19.22
N HIS A 248 -27.03 11.90 18.77
CA HIS A 248 -25.64 11.48 18.77
C HIS A 248 -24.82 12.11 17.65
N LEU A 249 -25.44 12.68 16.62
CA LEU A 249 -24.73 13.38 15.56
C LEU A 249 -24.50 14.85 15.92
N ILE A 250 -23.35 15.37 15.53
CA ILE A 250 -23.06 16.80 15.61
C ILE A 250 -23.82 17.52 14.49
N GLU A 251 -24.43 18.66 14.83
CA GLU A 251 -25.18 19.49 13.88
C GLU A 251 -24.27 20.03 12.76
N GLY A 252 -24.81 20.14 11.55
CA GLY A 252 -24.10 20.68 10.38
C GLY A 252 -23.11 19.72 9.72
N ARG A 253 -23.07 18.44 10.13
CA ARG A 253 -22.30 17.39 9.45
C ARG A 253 -23.09 16.84 8.27
N THR A 254 -22.39 16.55 7.18
CA THR A 254 -23.01 15.90 6.02
C THR A 254 -23.13 14.40 6.28
N GLU A 255 -24.12 13.75 5.66
CA GLU A 255 -24.24 12.29 5.69
C GLU A 255 -22.96 11.61 5.22
N GLN A 256 -22.31 12.18 4.20
CA GLN A 256 -21.06 11.67 3.65
C GLN A 256 -19.91 11.69 4.68
N ASP A 257 -19.81 12.74 5.50
CA ASP A 257 -18.82 12.80 6.59
C ASP A 257 -19.04 11.69 7.62
N VAL A 258 -20.31 11.47 8.00
CA VAL A 258 -20.70 10.41 8.94
C VAL A 258 -20.38 9.04 8.35
N LEU A 259 -20.73 8.79 7.07
CA LEU A 259 -20.43 7.53 6.39
C LEU A 259 -18.92 7.25 6.42
N TYR A 260 -18.08 8.20 6.02
CA TYR A 260 -16.62 7.97 6.01
C TYR A 260 -16.04 7.75 7.42
N GLU A 261 -16.57 8.40 8.45
CA GLU A 261 -16.18 8.10 9.83
C GLU A 261 -16.56 6.66 10.23
N LEU A 262 -17.74 6.19 9.83
CA LEU A 262 -18.16 4.81 10.09
C LEU A 262 -17.30 3.79 9.35
N LEU A 263 -16.90 4.07 8.10
CA LEU A 263 -15.97 3.22 7.36
C LEU A 263 -14.66 3.05 8.12
N ILE A 264 -14.08 4.15 8.60
CA ILE A 264 -12.83 4.14 9.38
C ILE A 264 -13.01 3.32 10.67
N LYS A 265 -14.08 3.57 11.43
CA LYS A 265 -14.35 2.85 12.69
C LYS A 265 -14.62 1.36 12.48
N ARG A 266 -15.11 0.96 11.30
CA ARG A 266 -15.37 -0.44 10.93
C ARG A 266 -14.22 -1.11 10.20
N GLY A 267 -13.12 -0.39 9.94
CA GLY A 267 -11.98 -0.93 9.21
C GLY A 267 -12.29 -1.23 7.74
N ILE A 268 -13.28 -0.54 7.17
CA ILE A 268 -13.63 -0.66 5.74
C ILE A 268 -12.70 0.26 4.94
N ASP A 269 -12.15 -0.26 3.85
CA ASP A 269 -11.26 0.46 2.94
C ASP A 269 -11.95 1.72 2.37
N LEU A 270 -11.28 2.87 2.37
CA LEU A 270 -11.83 4.15 1.89
C LEU A 270 -12.01 4.21 0.37
N ALA A 271 -11.39 3.29 -0.36
CA ALA A 271 -11.47 3.20 -1.82
C ALA A 271 -12.71 2.44 -2.30
N VAL A 272 -13.47 1.78 -1.41
CA VAL A 272 -14.68 1.05 -1.80
C VAL A 272 -15.71 1.97 -2.46
N PRO A 273 -16.54 1.44 -3.38
CA PRO A 273 -17.65 2.17 -3.96
C PRO A 273 -18.69 2.50 -2.88
N ILE A 274 -19.27 3.69 -3.00
CA ILE A 274 -20.41 4.15 -2.21
C ILE A 274 -21.49 4.48 -3.24
N GLU A 275 -22.60 3.78 -3.17
CA GLU A 275 -23.78 4.00 -3.99
C GLU A 275 -24.94 4.42 -3.10
N SER A 276 -25.88 5.21 -3.64
CA SER A 276 -27.14 5.50 -2.94
C SER A 276 -28.36 5.13 -3.79
N ARG A 277 -29.44 4.73 -3.12
CA ARG A 277 -30.75 4.46 -3.71
C ARG A 277 -31.83 4.98 -2.78
N ASN A 278 -32.94 5.39 -3.36
CA ASN A 278 -34.11 5.79 -2.60
C ASN A 278 -34.98 4.57 -2.24
N ALA A 279 -35.40 4.46 -0.98
CA ALA A 279 -36.38 3.49 -0.50
C ALA A 279 -37.44 4.20 0.36
N SER A 280 -38.70 4.22 -0.08
CA SER A 280 -39.80 4.94 0.60
C SER A 280 -39.50 6.43 0.87
N GLY A 281 -38.83 7.10 -0.07
CA GLY A 281 -38.43 8.51 0.11
C GLY A 281 -37.19 8.71 0.98
N LYS A 282 -36.58 7.63 1.49
CA LYS A 282 -35.34 7.66 2.30
C LYS A 282 -34.12 7.35 1.47
N GLU A 283 -33.03 8.07 1.69
CA GLU A 283 -31.75 7.79 1.04
C GLU A 283 -31.00 6.70 1.80
N VAL A 284 -30.79 5.58 1.11
CA VAL A 284 -30.05 4.43 1.62
C VAL A 284 -28.74 4.35 0.86
N TYR A 285 -27.64 4.24 1.58
CA TYR A 285 -26.31 4.03 1.04
C TYR A 285 -25.92 2.55 1.13
N SER A 286 -25.28 2.03 0.08
CA SER A 286 -24.60 0.73 0.06
C SER A 286 -23.12 0.96 -0.18
N ILE A 287 -22.29 0.32 0.62
CA ILE A 287 -20.85 0.51 0.62
C ILE A 287 -20.15 -0.84 0.52
N GLY A 288 -19.16 -0.92 -0.36
CA GLY A 288 -18.35 -2.13 -0.55
C GLY A 288 -19.17 -3.33 -1.01
N TYR A 289 -20.05 -3.14 -2.01
CA TYR A 289 -20.90 -4.20 -2.58
C TYR A 289 -21.82 -4.87 -1.54
N GLY A 290 -22.41 -4.07 -0.65
CA GLY A 290 -23.45 -4.54 0.28
C GLY A 290 -22.94 -5.06 1.61
N VAL A 291 -21.62 -4.98 1.88
CA VAL A 291 -21.05 -5.27 3.20
C VAL A 291 -21.51 -4.28 4.26
N PHE A 292 -21.86 -3.07 3.84
CA PHE A 292 -22.33 -2.02 4.72
C PHE A 292 -23.50 -1.26 4.08
N PHE A 293 -24.58 -1.08 4.83
CA PHE A 293 -25.67 -0.17 4.47
C PHE A 293 -25.84 0.91 5.55
N ALA A 294 -26.28 2.09 5.14
CA ALA A 294 -26.68 3.14 6.07
C ALA A 294 -27.87 3.94 5.55
N CYS A 295 -28.79 4.28 6.45
CA CYS A 295 -29.88 5.23 6.22
C CYS A 295 -29.74 6.34 7.27
N LEU A 296 -29.30 7.52 6.83
CA LEU A 296 -28.97 8.65 7.70
C LEU A 296 -30.03 9.76 7.68
N ASP A 297 -31.19 9.48 7.07
CA ASP A 297 -32.39 10.32 7.14
C ASP A 297 -32.74 10.71 8.58
N GLU A 298 -33.24 11.93 8.76
CA GLU A 298 -33.63 12.49 10.05
C GLU A 298 -34.95 11.93 10.59
N SER A 299 -35.72 11.24 9.76
CA SER A 299 -37.02 10.70 10.17
C SER A 299 -37.37 9.44 9.39
N ILE A 300 -37.80 8.40 10.11
CA ILE A 300 -38.33 7.14 9.59
C ILE A 300 -39.67 6.91 10.29
N ALA A 301 -40.76 7.15 9.58
CA ALA A 301 -42.10 6.92 10.11
C ALA A 301 -42.39 5.42 10.19
N GLN A 302 -43.28 5.01 11.10
CA GLN A 302 -43.68 3.61 11.23
C GLN A 302 -44.20 3.00 9.92
N ALA A 303 -44.85 3.80 9.07
CA ALA A 303 -45.34 3.38 7.76
C ALA A 303 -44.22 3.13 6.72
N ASP A 304 -43.04 3.72 6.92
CA ASP A 304 -41.89 3.58 6.01
C ASP A 304 -41.02 2.37 6.33
N VAL A 305 -41.06 1.87 7.59
CA VAL A 305 -40.14 0.84 8.11
C VAL A 305 -40.09 -0.39 7.20
N GLU A 306 -41.25 -0.94 6.85
CA GLU A 306 -41.30 -2.15 6.03
C GLU A 306 -40.75 -1.89 4.61
N ASN A 307 -41.13 -0.78 3.98
CA ASN A 307 -40.67 -0.44 2.64
C ASN A 307 -39.16 -0.16 2.58
N VAL A 308 -38.62 0.52 3.59
CA VAL A 308 -37.17 0.78 3.71
C VAL A 308 -36.41 -0.52 3.92
N ALA A 309 -36.88 -1.38 4.84
CA ALA A 309 -36.27 -2.68 5.09
C ALA A 309 -36.28 -3.57 3.83
N GLN A 310 -37.41 -3.65 3.12
CA GLN A 310 -37.53 -4.40 1.87
C GLN A 310 -36.63 -3.82 0.77
N GLY A 311 -36.47 -2.49 0.71
CA GLY A 311 -35.53 -1.83 -0.20
C GLY A 311 -34.08 -2.26 0.06
N ILE A 312 -33.66 -2.30 1.33
CA ILE A 312 -32.33 -2.78 1.73
C ILE A 312 -32.18 -4.26 1.39
N LEU A 313 -33.14 -5.11 1.73
CA LEU A 313 -33.08 -6.56 1.47
C LEU A 313 -33.02 -6.89 -0.01
N LYS A 314 -33.81 -6.19 -0.84
CA LYS A 314 -33.76 -6.33 -2.29
C LYS A 314 -32.37 -5.98 -2.82
N TRP A 315 -31.82 -4.85 -2.40
CA TRP A 315 -30.50 -4.42 -2.86
C TRP A 315 -29.38 -5.33 -2.35
N HIS A 316 -29.46 -5.77 -1.09
CA HIS A 316 -28.57 -6.78 -0.53
C HIS A 316 -28.59 -8.08 -1.35
N GLY A 317 -29.78 -8.55 -1.74
CA GLY A 317 -29.93 -9.73 -2.61
C GLY A 317 -29.31 -9.53 -4.00
N GLU A 318 -29.49 -8.36 -4.61
CA GLU A 318 -28.88 -8.02 -5.90
C GLU A 318 -27.34 -8.01 -5.84
N LEU A 319 -26.76 -7.54 -4.73
CA LEU A 319 -25.32 -7.45 -4.54
C LEU A 319 -24.69 -8.78 -4.10
N SER A 320 -25.43 -9.63 -3.37
CA SER A 320 -24.97 -10.91 -2.85
C SER A 320 -23.59 -10.80 -2.17
N PRO A 321 -23.46 -10.02 -1.08
CA PRO A 321 -22.18 -9.70 -0.47
C PRO A 321 -21.43 -10.95 -0.02
N SER A 322 -20.10 -10.94 -0.17
CA SER A 322 -19.22 -12.07 0.18
C SER A 322 -18.94 -12.22 1.68
N SER A 323 -19.44 -11.30 2.50
CA SER A 323 -19.24 -11.27 3.96
C SER A 323 -20.48 -10.71 4.65
N ASP A 324 -20.52 -10.83 5.97
CA ASP A 324 -21.62 -10.33 6.79
C ASP A 324 -21.89 -8.83 6.56
N THR A 325 -23.17 -8.50 6.47
CA THR A 325 -23.64 -7.13 6.23
C THR A 325 -23.96 -6.42 7.54
N HIS A 326 -23.44 -5.20 7.68
CA HIS A 326 -23.83 -4.27 8.75
C HIS A 326 -24.78 -3.20 8.23
N VAL A 327 -25.81 -2.86 9.01
CA VAL A 327 -26.77 -1.81 8.67
C VAL A 327 -26.83 -0.77 9.79
N PHE A 328 -26.66 0.50 9.43
CA PHE A 328 -26.67 1.62 10.36
C PHE A 328 -27.84 2.56 10.11
N PHE A 329 -28.51 2.94 11.19
CA PHE A 329 -29.55 3.96 11.20
C PHE A 329 -29.20 5.06 12.20
N ARG A 330 -29.74 6.26 12.00
CA ARG A 330 -29.78 7.26 13.09
C ARG A 330 -30.78 6.81 14.14
N ASP A 331 -30.38 6.81 15.41
CA ASP A 331 -31.31 6.38 16.47
C ASP A 331 -32.50 7.33 16.60
N SER A 332 -32.21 8.63 16.55
CA SER A 332 -33.18 9.73 16.62
C SER A 332 -34.16 9.77 15.45
N ALA A 333 -33.90 9.04 14.36
CA ALA A 333 -34.76 9.05 13.19
C ALA A 333 -36.05 8.25 13.37
N PHE A 334 -36.06 7.22 14.23
CA PHE A 334 -37.24 6.39 14.39
C PHE A 334 -38.33 7.12 15.17
N SER A 335 -39.55 7.10 14.63
CA SER A 335 -40.72 7.70 15.30
C SER A 335 -41.04 7.11 16.69
N ASN A 336 -40.64 5.87 16.97
CA ASN A 336 -40.76 5.20 18.27
C ASN A 336 -39.93 3.90 18.33
N ASP A 337 -39.80 3.31 19.52
CA ASP A 337 -39.07 2.06 19.75
C ASP A 337 -39.65 0.85 19.01
N ILE A 338 -40.96 0.86 18.72
CA ILE A 338 -41.64 -0.21 17.97
C ILE A 338 -41.15 -0.19 16.52
N ALA A 339 -41.07 0.99 15.89
CA ALA A 339 -40.55 1.15 14.54
C ALA A 339 -39.11 0.66 14.42
N LYS A 340 -38.25 1.04 15.38
CA LYS A 340 -36.85 0.59 15.45
C LYS A 340 -36.73 -0.93 15.62
N THR A 341 -37.49 -1.50 16.55
CA THR A 341 -37.48 -2.95 16.83
C THR A 341 -37.98 -3.74 15.62
N ASN A 342 -39.04 -3.26 14.96
CA ASN A 342 -39.57 -3.87 13.74
C ASN A 342 -38.55 -3.81 12.59
N MET A 343 -37.86 -2.69 12.40
CA MET A 343 -36.79 -2.58 11.40
C MET A 343 -35.71 -3.64 11.62
N ALA A 344 -35.19 -3.74 12.85
CA ALA A 344 -34.17 -4.73 13.20
C ALA A 344 -34.69 -6.16 12.98
N ALA A 345 -35.90 -6.48 13.45
CA ALA A 345 -36.50 -7.80 13.30
C ALA A 345 -36.70 -8.22 11.84
N ILE A 346 -37.15 -7.31 10.96
CA ILE A 346 -37.32 -7.60 9.53
C ILE A 346 -35.97 -7.94 8.89
N LEU A 347 -34.93 -7.16 9.14
CA LEU A 347 -33.60 -7.40 8.58
C LEU A 347 -32.97 -8.68 9.14
N GLU A 348 -33.09 -8.93 10.44
CA GLU A 348 -32.57 -10.13 11.11
C GLU A 348 -33.23 -11.42 10.60
N GLN A 349 -34.56 -11.42 10.45
CA GLN A 349 -35.31 -12.57 9.91
C GLN A 349 -34.90 -12.92 8.47
N ASN A 350 -34.30 -11.96 7.75
CA ASN A 350 -33.82 -12.13 6.38
C ASN A 350 -32.28 -12.24 6.29
N GLY A 351 -31.61 -12.55 7.41
CA GLY A 351 -30.19 -12.91 7.43
C GLY A 351 -29.21 -11.77 7.67
N ILE A 352 -29.68 -10.54 7.91
CA ILE A 352 -28.83 -9.40 8.26
C ILE A 352 -28.85 -9.20 9.77
N THR A 353 -27.87 -9.77 10.48
CA THR A 353 -27.84 -9.83 11.95
C THR A 353 -27.15 -8.65 12.63
N HIS A 354 -26.59 -7.73 11.85
CA HIS A 354 -25.83 -6.60 12.39
C HIS A 354 -26.50 -5.25 12.14
N VAL A 355 -27.71 -5.09 12.68
CA VAL A 355 -28.42 -3.81 12.70
C VAL A 355 -27.97 -2.99 13.92
N ARG A 356 -27.60 -1.74 13.70
CA ARG A 356 -27.10 -0.81 14.73
C ARG A 356 -27.69 0.58 14.53
N SER A 357 -27.92 1.27 15.64
CA SER A 357 -28.18 2.72 15.62
C SER A 357 -26.92 3.49 15.99
N LEU A 358 -26.81 4.72 15.50
CA LEU A 358 -25.76 5.69 15.85
C LEU A 358 -26.11 6.53 17.07
#